data_AF-A0A2H5XFY0-F1
#
_entry.id   AF-A0A2H5XFY0-F1
#
_cell.length_a   1.000
_cell.length_b   1.000
_cell.length_c   1.000
_cell.angle_alpha   90.00
_cell.angle_beta   90.00
_cell.angle_gamma   90.00
#
_symmetry.space_group_name_H-M   'P 1'
#
loop_
_entity.id
_entity.type
_entity.pdbx_description
1 polymer ?
#
loop_
_entity_poly.entity_id
_entity_poly.type
_entity_poly.pdbx_seq_one_letter_code
_entity_poly.pdbx_strand_id
1 'polypeptide(L)'
;MSDKQGQLHRVRLRILECRRHLRNLEQRLAANPRDRFARREWERTRELLAKLEDTERQLSGQPAAIGGDSDAATPSESESAGGG
;
A
#
# COMPACT_ATOMS: atom_id res chain seq x y z
N MET A 1 14.06 -15.66 -12.25
CA MET A 1 13.44 -14.99 -11.08
C MET A 1 12.01 -14.64 -11.48
N SER A 2 11.00 -15.05 -10.72
CA SER A 2 9.60 -14.81 -11.11
C SER A 2 9.33 -13.31 -11.24
N ASP A 3 8.71 -12.87 -12.34
CA ASP A 3 8.46 -11.46 -12.66
C ASP A 3 7.79 -10.68 -11.52
N LYS A 4 6.95 -11.39 -10.73
CA LYS A 4 6.29 -10.90 -9.52
C LYS A 4 7.26 -10.41 -8.44
N GLN A 5 8.36 -11.12 -8.19
CA GLN A 5 9.37 -10.73 -7.20
C GLN A 5 10.12 -9.47 -7.65
N GLY A 6 10.47 -9.39 -8.95
CA GLY A 6 11.10 -8.21 -9.54
C GLY A 6 10.19 -6.99 -9.54
N GLN A 7 8.88 -7.18 -9.72
CA GLN A 7 7.88 -6.11 -9.61
C GLN A 7 7.71 -5.64 -8.17
N LEU A 8 7.59 -6.57 -7.21
CA LEU A 8 7.50 -6.26 -5.78
C LEU A 8 8.72 -5.45 -5.29
N HIS A 9 9.93 -5.86 -5.70
CA HIS A 9 11.14 -5.12 -5.36
C HIS A 9 11.11 -3.68 -5.90
N ARG A 10 10.71 -3.48 -7.16
CA ARG A 10 10.56 -2.14 -7.77
C ARG A 10 9.53 -1.28 -7.04
N VAL A 11 8.39 -1.85 -6.67
CA VAL A 11 7.35 -1.13 -5.89
C VAL A 11 7.89 -0.70 -4.53
N ARG A 12 8.58 -1.59 -3.81
CA ARG A 12 9.18 -1.28 -2.49
C ARG A 12 10.21 -0.17 -2.57
N LEU A 13 11.08 -0.19 -3.58
CA LEU A 13 12.03 0.90 -3.81
C LEU A 13 11.29 2.22 -4.05
N ARG A 14 10.25 2.20 -4.88
CA ARG A 14 9.48 3.41 -5.18
C ARG A 14 8.74 3.96 -3.96
N ILE A 15 8.24 3.11 -3.07
CA ILE A 15 7.66 3.48 -1.77
C ILE A 15 8.69 4.25 -0.93
N LEU A 16 9.91 3.72 -0.82
CA LEU A 16 10.99 4.36 -0.06
C LEU A 16 11.36 5.73 -0.62
N GLU A 17 11.44 5.85 -1.94
CA GLU A 17 11.68 7.13 -2.63
C GLU A 17 10.57 8.15 -2.34
N CYS A 18 9.30 7.74 -2.40
CA CYS A 18 8.17 8.61 -2.10
C CYS A 18 8.19 9.08 -0.64
N ARG A 19 8.46 8.16 0.31
CA ARG A 19 8.58 8.52 1.74
C ARG A 19 9.73 9.49 2.00
N ARG A 20 10.87 9.32 1.33
CA ARG A 20 11.99 10.27 1.42
C ARG A 20 11.61 11.64 0.85
N HIS A 21 10.92 11.66 -0.30
CA HIS A 21 10.52 12.90 -0.94
C HIS A 21 9.49 13.68 -0.08
N LEU A 22 8.51 12.98 0.50
CA LEU A 22 7.54 13.59 1.42
C LEU A 22 8.22 14.29 2.59
N ARG A 23 9.20 13.64 3.25
CA ARG A 23 9.97 14.27 4.34
C ARG A 23 10.69 15.54 3.89
N ASN A 24 11.24 15.56 2.68
CA ASN A 24 11.90 16.76 2.15
C ASN A 24 10.88 17.88 1.87
N LEU A 25 9.72 17.54 1.31
CA LEU A 25 8.64 18.50 1.07
C LEU A 25 8.07 19.05 2.38
N GLU A 26 7.94 18.22 3.41
CA GLU A 26 7.53 18.63 4.76
C GLU A 26 8.52 19.62 5.37
N GLN A 27 9.83 19.35 5.26
CA GLN A 27 10.87 20.29 5.69
C GLN A 27 10.81 21.61 4.93
N ARG A 28 10.61 21.56 3.60
CA ARG A 28 10.44 22.77 2.78
C ARG A 28 9.21 23.57 3.17
N LEU A 29 8.08 22.90 3.43
CA LEU A 29 6.84 23.54 3.86
C LEU A 29 6.93 24.09 5.29
N ALA A 30 7.70 23.45 6.17
CA ALA A 30 8.00 23.98 7.49
C ALA A 30 8.83 25.28 7.39
N ALA A 31 9.79 25.34 6.47
CA ALA A 31 10.58 26.54 6.20
C ALA A 31 9.79 27.63 5.46
N ASN A 32 8.89 27.25 4.55
CA ASN A 32 8.01 28.17 3.82
C ASN A 32 6.60 27.57 3.63
N PRO A 33 5.66 27.85 4.56
CA PRO A 33 4.30 27.32 4.50
C PRO A 33 3.48 27.79 3.28
N ARG A 34 3.91 28.86 2.62
CA ARG A 34 3.26 29.46 1.45
C ARG A 34 3.77 28.89 0.12
N ASP A 35 4.73 27.97 0.14
CA ASP A 35 5.20 27.27 -1.07
C ASP A 35 4.07 26.36 -1.62
N ARG A 36 3.27 26.93 -2.53
CA ARG A 36 2.15 26.24 -3.19
C ARG A 36 2.61 25.06 -4.05
N PHE A 37 3.83 25.13 -4.59
CA PHE A 37 4.38 24.05 -5.40
C PHE A 37 4.71 22.86 -4.49
N ALA A 38 5.45 23.09 -3.40
CA ALA A 38 5.77 22.03 -2.45
C ALA A 38 4.51 21.39 -1.85
N ARG A 39 3.45 22.17 -1.61
CA ARG A 39 2.16 21.64 -1.13
C ARG A 39 1.48 20.71 -2.15
N ARG A 40 1.38 21.14 -3.41
CA ARG A 40 0.79 20.31 -4.48
C ARG A 40 1.59 19.04 -4.73
N GLU A 41 2.91 19.13 -4.72
CA GLU A 41 3.78 17.97 -4.88
C GLU A 41 3.69 17.03 -3.68
N TRP A 42 3.49 17.55 -2.46
CA TRP A 42 3.28 16.73 -1.28
C TRP A 42 1.97 15.94 -1.39
N GLU A 43 0.88 16.60 -1.78
CA GLU A 43 -0.43 15.94 -2.00
C GLU A 43 -0.33 14.84 -3.06
N ARG A 44 0.26 15.13 -4.22
CA ARG A 44 0.48 14.16 -5.31
C ARG A 44 1.34 12.97 -4.88
N THR A 45 2.44 13.25 -4.17
CA THR A 45 3.36 12.20 -3.70
C THR A 45 2.68 11.32 -2.66
N ARG A 46 1.80 11.89 -1.82
CA ARG A 46 1.03 11.13 -0.82
C ARG A 46 0.01 10.20 -1.48
N GLU A 47 -0.69 10.66 -2.52
CA GLU A 47 -1.58 9.82 -3.32
C GLU A 47 -0.83 8.70 -4.04
N LEU A 48 0.33 9.00 -4.61
CA LEU A 48 1.18 7.99 -5.24
C LEU A 48 1.65 6.94 -4.24
N LEU A 49 2.07 7.37 -3.04
CA LEU A 49 2.49 6.45 -1.98
C LEU A 49 1.36 5.49 -1.60
N ALA A 50 0.14 5.99 -1.40
CA ALA A 50 -1.01 5.14 -1.08
C ALA A 50 -1.29 4.08 -2.16
N LYS A 51 -1.21 4.46 -3.45
CA LYS A 51 -1.37 3.53 -4.59
C LYS A 51 -0.27 2.47 -4.62
N LEU A 52 0.97 2.85 -4.32
CA LEU A 52 2.10 1.92 -4.28
C LEU A 52 2.01 0.95 -3.10
N GLU A 53 1.61 1.42 -1.92
CA GLU A 53 1.38 0.58 -0.74
C GLU A 53 0.24 -0.42 -0.98
N ASP A 54 -0.80 -0.01 -1.70
CA ASP A 54 -1.86 -0.93 -2.12
C ASP A 54 -1.34 -1.99 -3.10
N THR A 55 -0.57 -1.56 -4.09
CA THR A 55 0.08 -2.47 -5.05
C THR A 55 1.04 -3.44 -4.35
N GLU A 56 1.78 -2.98 -3.34
CA GLU A 56 2.66 -3.84 -2.54
C GLU A 56 1.89 -4.91 -1.76
N ARG A 57 0.75 -4.56 -1.17
CA ARG A 57 -0.13 -5.52 -0.48
C ARG A 57 -0.65 -6.59 -1.44
N GLN A 58 -1.15 -6.18 -2.60
CA GLN A 58 -1.61 -7.11 -3.65
C GLN A 58 -0.49 -8.04 -4.14
N LEU A 59 0.73 -7.50 -4.36
CA LEU A 59 1.88 -8.30 -4.82
C LEU A 59 2.46 -9.21 -3.75
N SER A 60 2.47 -8.78 -2.49
CA SER A 60 2.98 -9.58 -1.37
C SER A 60 2.00 -10.67 -0.92
N GLY A 61 0.75 -10.63 -1.39
CA GLY A 61 -0.29 -11.57 -0.95
C GLY A 61 -0.76 -11.30 0.48
N GLN A 62 -0.46 -10.12 1.04
CA GLN A 62 -1.06 -9.72 2.31
C GLN A 62 -2.54 -9.45 2.08
N PRO A 63 -3.44 -10.02 2.90
CA PRO A 63 -4.85 -9.67 2.82
C PRO A 63 -4.98 -8.15 3.00
N ALA A 64 -5.69 -7.49 2.08
CA ALA A 64 -6.07 -6.11 2.29
C ALA A 64 -6.75 -6.03 3.66
N ALA A 65 -6.30 -5.14 4.55
CA ALA A 65 -6.97 -4.93 5.82
C ALA A 65 -8.39 -4.46 5.51
N ILE A 66 -9.35 -5.39 5.59
CA ILE A 66 -10.78 -5.13 5.43
C ILE A 66 -11.18 -4.34 6.68
N GLY A 67 -11.02 -3.01 6.60
CA GLY A 67 -11.72 -2.09 7.49
C GLY A 67 -13.18 -2.07 7.06
N GLY A 68 -13.96 -3.03 7.54
CA GLY A 68 -15.37 -3.18 7.21
C GLY A 68 -16.03 -4.12 8.21
N ASP A 69 -16.56 -3.54 9.27
CA ASP A 69 -17.66 -4.11 10.06
C ASP A 69 -18.77 -4.52 9.08
N SER A 70 -19.05 -5.83 8.97
CA SER A 70 -20.38 -6.42 8.73
C SER A 70 -20.23 -7.90 8.39
N ASP A 71 -20.56 -8.71 9.38
CA ASP A 71 -21.23 -10.00 9.31
C ASP A 71 -21.77 -10.40 7.91
N ALA A 72 -21.26 -11.49 7.37
CA ALA A 72 -21.93 -12.29 6.36
C ALA A 72 -21.41 -13.73 6.44
N ALA A 73 -22.09 -14.51 7.28
CA ALA A 73 -22.03 -15.94 7.37
C ALA A 73 -22.00 -16.64 5.99
N THR A 74 -21.26 -17.75 5.90
CA THR A 74 -21.73 -18.99 5.26
C THR A 74 -20.85 -20.16 5.68
N PRO A 75 -21.42 -21.39 5.72
CA PRO A 75 -21.18 -22.37 6.78
C PRO A 75 -20.07 -23.37 6.49
N SER A 76 -19.63 -24.02 7.57
CA SER A 76 -18.96 -25.33 7.57
C SER A 76 -19.59 -26.31 6.59
N GLU A 77 -18.74 -26.96 5.78
CA GLU A 77 -18.83 -28.41 5.61
C GLU A 77 -17.47 -29.01 5.95
N SER A 78 -17.45 -29.65 7.12
CA SER A 78 -16.39 -30.52 7.56
C SER A 78 -16.63 -31.93 7.02
N GLU A 79 -15.53 -32.67 6.94
CA GLU A 79 -15.41 -34.13 7.09
C GLU A 79 -15.21 -35.00 5.84
N SER A 80 -13.95 -35.42 5.70
CA SER A 80 -13.44 -36.56 4.97
C SER A 80 -13.98 -37.91 5.46
N ALA A 81 -14.12 -38.84 4.50
CA ALA A 81 -13.70 -40.26 4.51
C ALA A 81 -14.26 -41.29 5.52
N GLY A 82 -14.63 -42.46 4.96
CA GLY A 82 -14.90 -43.75 5.64
C GLY A 82 -16.38 -44.11 5.58
N GLY A 83 -16.86 -45.29 5.21
CA GLY A 83 -16.31 -46.63 5.03
C GLY A 83 -17.48 -47.60 5.31
N GLY A 84 -17.73 -48.56 4.43
CA GLY A 84 -18.82 -49.54 4.55
C GLY A 84 -18.97 -50.36 3.28
#